data_AF-A0A1L3Q3N4-F1
#
_entry.id   AF-A0A1L3Q3N4-F1
#
_cell.length_a   1.000
_cell.length_b   1.000
_cell.length_c   1.000
_cell.angle_alpha   90.00
_cell.angle_beta   90.00
_cell.angle_gamma   90.00
#
_symmetry.space_group_name_H-M   'P 1'
#
loop_
_entity.id
_entity.type
_entity.pdbx_description
1 polymer ?
#
loop_
_entity_poly.entity_id
_entity_poly.type
_entity_poly.pdbx_seq_one_letter_code
_entity_poly.pdbx_strand_id
1 'polypeptide(L)'
;MEWKVELTGDNKTLERLSLVFNEEIAIFKEDETYLLTANQINSTNDHIIAKSEVQKLLDRINSLAKICLNISENVDYTFIYYVDEKGHKHYFSKPVGVTLTCRYDIQEEITRSDGTIEVYNPAVKIKDWIDVADGDVCVKKILGLIQHDFSSWEGLYKVVEVLQKDDEYPPVTRNGKYYKDIKLFNHTANSYLALKEKARHAKNDTNPPEKPMELIYAQN
;
A
#
# COMPACT_ATOMS: atom_id res chain seq x y z
N MET A 1 -23.02 -17.01 8.19
CA MET A 1 -22.35 -17.18 6.89
C MET A 1 -21.02 -16.47 7.00
N GLU A 2 -19.93 -17.10 6.58
CA GLU A 2 -18.59 -16.53 6.67
C GLU A 2 -17.93 -16.60 5.30
N TRP A 3 -17.55 -15.45 4.78
CA TRP A 3 -16.79 -15.33 3.55
C TRP A 3 -15.31 -15.56 3.82
N LYS A 4 -14.72 -16.43 3.01
CA LYS A 4 -13.28 -16.64 2.89
C LYS A 4 -12.83 -16.16 1.52
N VAL A 5 -11.69 -15.47 1.49
CA VAL A 5 -11.12 -14.88 0.27
C VAL A 5 -9.75 -15.50 0.05
N GLU A 6 -9.55 -16.20 -1.05
CA GLU A 6 -8.25 -16.77 -1.41
C GLU A 6 -7.38 -15.70 -2.06
N LEU A 7 -6.31 -15.33 -1.38
CA LEU A 7 -5.37 -14.29 -1.81
C LEU A 7 -4.33 -14.82 -2.77
N THR A 8 -3.87 -13.94 -3.66
CA THR A 8 -2.76 -14.18 -4.59
C THR A 8 -1.83 -12.97 -4.63
N GLY A 9 -0.56 -13.20 -4.93
CA GLY A 9 0.48 -12.17 -4.95
C GLY A 9 1.83 -12.75 -4.55
N ASP A 10 2.77 -11.88 -4.22
CA ASP A 10 4.08 -12.28 -3.71
C ASP A 10 3.98 -13.00 -2.35
N ASN A 11 4.51 -14.22 -2.26
CA ASN A 11 4.40 -15.05 -1.07
C ASN A 11 5.03 -14.42 0.17
N LYS A 12 6.14 -13.68 0.03
CA LYS A 12 6.79 -13.00 1.17
C LYS A 12 5.92 -11.87 1.71
N THR A 13 5.29 -11.13 0.80
CA THR A 13 4.32 -10.08 1.16
C THR A 13 3.14 -10.70 1.92
N LEU A 14 2.55 -11.78 1.41
CA LEU A 14 1.44 -12.47 2.06
C LEU A 14 1.82 -13.05 3.43
N GLU A 15 3.03 -13.61 3.56
CA GLU A 15 3.58 -14.08 4.83
C GLU A 15 3.74 -12.93 5.85
N ARG A 16 4.28 -11.78 5.44
CA ARG A 16 4.41 -10.61 6.32
C ARG A 16 3.07 -10.06 6.77
N LEU A 17 2.08 -10.07 5.88
CA LEU A 17 0.72 -9.61 6.17
C LEU A 17 -0.01 -10.58 7.11
N SER A 18 0.21 -11.90 6.99
CA SER A 18 -0.41 -12.89 7.88
C SER A 18 0.10 -12.80 9.33
N LEU A 19 1.32 -12.33 9.53
CA LEU A 19 1.89 -12.11 10.87
C LEU A 19 1.25 -10.93 11.60
N VAL A 20 0.60 -10.00 10.89
CA VAL A 20 0.05 -8.76 11.48
C VAL A 20 -1.49 -8.74 11.50
N PHE A 21 -2.13 -9.36 10.52
CA PHE A 21 -3.59 -9.44 10.44
C PHE A 21 -4.09 -10.76 11.06
N ASN A 22 -4.58 -10.70 12.30
CA ASN A 22 -4.96 -11.89 13.09
C ASN A 22 -6.26 -11.73 13.91
N GLU A 23 -7.03 -10.66 13.67
CA GLU A 23 -8.23 -10.32 14.47
C GLU A 23 -9.41 -9.95 13.55
N GLU A 24 -9.91 -8.72 13.60
CA GLU A 24 -11.06 -8.25 12.81
C GLU A 24 -10.85 -8.34 11.31
N ILE A 25 -9.59 -8.22 10.90
CA ILE A 25 -9.06 -8.60 9.61
C ILE A 25 -8.01 -9.67 9.91
N ALA A 26 -8.22 -10.87 9.37
CA ALA A 26 -7.32 -12.01 9.55
C ALA A 26 -6.82 -12.48 8.19
N ILE A 27 -5.50 -12.59 8.07
CA ILE A 27 -4.83 -13.23 6.94
C ILE A 27 -4.07 -14.42 7.50
N PHE A 28 -4.33 -15.61 6.98
CA PHE A 28 -3.70 -16.83 7.49
C PHE A 28 -3.46 -17.83 6.35
N LYS A 29 -2.48 -18.71 6.54
CA LYS A 29 -2.20 -19.78 5.58
C LYS A 29 -3.07 -20.99 5.93
N GLU A 30 -3.84 -21.49 4.97
CA GLU A 30 -4.58 -22.76 5.05
C GLU A 30 -4.09 -23.63 3.88
N ASP A 31 -3.52 -24.80 4.18
CA ASP A 31 -2.78 -25.62 3.22
C ASP A 31 -1.63 -24.85 2.53
N GLU A 32 -1.76 -24.56 1.23
CA GLU A 32 -0.77 -23.83 0.41
C GLU A 32 -1.27 -22.47 -0.08
N THR A 33 -2.42 -22.00 0.40
CA THR A 33 -2.99 -20.72 0.01
C THR A 33 -3.15 -19.79 1.21
N TYR A 34 -3.10 -18.49 0.95
CA TYR A 34 -3.41 -17.48 1.94
C TYR A 34 -4.88 -17.12 1.86
N LEU A 35 -5.56 -17.11 3.00
CA LEU A 35 -6.95 -16.75 3.12
C LEU A 35 -7.09 -15.44 3.89
N LEU A 36 -8.05 -14.62 3.47
CA LEU A 36 -8.49 -13.41 4.15
C LEU A 36 -9.93 -13.59 4.65
N THR A 37 -10.16 -13.23 5.90
CA THR A 37 -11.49 -13.00 6.47
C THR A 37 -11.53 -11.61 7.09
N ALA A 38 -12.69 -10.96 7.06
CA ALA A 38 -12.88 -9.70 7.77
C ALA A 38 -14.35 -9.45 8.14
N ASN A 39 -14.59 -8.80 9.28
CA ASN A 39 -15.93 -8.47 9.78
C ASN A 39 -16.77 -7.70 8.76
N GLN A 40 -16.16 -6.70 8.10
CA GLN A 40 -16.84 -5.91 7.07
C GLN A 40 -17.26 -6.72 5.84
N ILE A 41 -16.50 -7.74 5.44
CA ILE A 41 -16.88 -8.66 4.35
C ILE A 41 -18.04 -9.54 4.82
N ASN A 42 -18.00 -10.00 6.07
CA ASN A 42 -19.02 -10.85 6.69
C ASN A 42 -20.31 -10.11 7.09
N SER A 43 -20.39 -8.80 6.87
CA SER A 43 -21.58 -7.99 7.15
C SER A 43 -22.73 -8.18 6.14
N THR A 44 -22.50 -8.94 5.07
CA THR A 44 -23.45 -9.14 3.98
C THR A 44 -23.49 -10.60 3.54
N ASN A 45 -24.64 -11.05 3.02
CA ASN A 45 -24.79 -12.34 2.34
C ASN A 45 -24.76 -12.19 0.81
N ASP A 46 -24.67 -10.97 0.28
CA ASP A 46 -24.62 -10.71 -1.16
C ASP A 46 -23.17 -10.73 -1.66
N HIS A 47 -22.86 -11.66 -2.57
CA HIS A 47 -21.54 -11.81 -3.16
C HIS A 47 -21.04 -10.55 -3.89
N ILE A 48 -21.93 -9.71 -4.46
CA ILE A 48 -21.56 -8.47 -5.14
C ILE A 48 -21.06 -7.46 -4.11
N ILE A 49 -21.77 -7.35 -2.99
CA ILE A 49 -21.40 -6.45 -1.89
C ILE A 49 -20.11 -6.97 -1.24
N ALA A 50 -20.02 -8.28 -0.94
CA ALA A 50 -18.81 -8.89 -0.38
C ALA A 50 -17.58 -8.64 -1.28
N LYS A 51 -17.72 -8.84 -2.59
CA LYS A 51 -16.67 -8.56 -3.58
C LYS A 51 -16.22 -7.09 -3.58
N SER A 52 -17.17 -6.16 -3.45
CA SER A 52 -16.88 -4.74 -3.34
C SER A 52 -16.10 -4.41 -2.07
N GLU A 53 -16.49 -4.98 -0.92
CA GLU A 53 -15.78 -4.79 0.34
C GLU A 53 -14.38 -5.41 0.35
N VAL A 54 -14.21 -6.58 -0.28
CA VAL A 54 -12.89 -7.19 -0.51
C VAL A 54 -12.00 -6.25 -1.32
N GLN A 55 -12.50 -5.71 -2.44
CA GLN A 55 -11.69 -4.83 -3.28
C GLN A 55 -11.28 -3.55 -2.53
N LYS A 56 -12.22 -2.93 -1.81
CA LYS A 56 -11.92 -1.73 -0.99
C LYS A 56 -10.85 -2.02 0.06
N LEU A 57 -10.95 -3.16 0.75
CA LEU A 57 -9.97 -3.55 1.76
C LEU A 57 -8.60 -3.80 1.14
N LEU A 58 -8.54 -4.58 0.05
CA LEU A 58 -7.27 -4.85 -0.63
C LEU A 58 -6.63 -3.59 -1.20
N ASP A 59 -7.40 -2.62 -1.69
CA ASP A 59 -6.85 -1.34 -2.14
C ASP A 59 -6.15 -0.56 -1.00
N ARG A 60 -6.72 -0.60 0.21
CA ARG A 60 -6.08 0.00 1.40
C ARG A 60 -4.81 -0.76 1.80
N ILE A 61 -4.90 -2.08 1.91
CA ILE A 61 -3.75 -2.94 2.24
C ILE A 61 -2.62 -2.71 1.24
N ASN A 62 -2.91 -2.71 -0.06
CA ASN A 62 -1.91 -2.50 -1.11
C ASN A 62 -1.27 -1.11 -1.06
N SER A 63 -2.07 -0.07 -0.82
CA SER A 63 -1.55 1.30 -0.68
C SER A 63 -0.57 1.40 0.49
N LEU A 64 -0.95 0.86 1.65
CA LEU A 64 -0.12 0.87 2.85
C LEU A 64 1.10 -0.05 2.71
N ALA A 65 0.96 -1.19 2.03
CA ALA A 65 2.06 -2.10 1.75
C ALA A 65 3.07 -1.50 0.76
N LYS A 66 2.64 -0.69 -0.22
CA LYS A 66 3.55 0.08 -1.09
C LYS A 66 4.41 1.03 -0.26
N ILE A 67 3.86 1.64 0.79
CA ILE A 67 4.61 2.53 1.69
C ILE A 67 5.51 1.74 2.64
N CYS A 68 4.97 0.74 3.34
CA CYS A 68 5.64 0.09 4.45
C CYS A 68 6.60 -1.01 4.02
N LEU A 69 6.23 -1.76 2.97
CA LEU A 69 6.96 -2.94 2.50
C LEU A 69 7.63 -2.71 1.15
N ASN A 70 7.37 -1.57 0.49
CA ASN A 70 7.80 -1.30 -0.87
C ASN A 70 7.46 -2.50 -1.78
N ILE A 71 6.19 -2.81 -1.96
CA ILE A 71 5.74 -3.86 -2.89
C ILE A 71 5.67 -3.34 -4.33
N SER A 72 6.01 -4.18 -5.32
CA SER A 72 5.76 -3.90 -6.75
C SER A 72 4.38 -4.34 -7.19
N GLU A 73 3.94 -5.45 -6.61
CA GLU A 73 2.77 -6.19 -7.05
C GLU A 73 1.75 -6.14 -5.95
N ASN A 74 0.52 -5.81 -6.33
CA ASN A 74 -0.59 -5.80 -5.41
C ASN A 74 -0.95 -7.23 -5.01
N VAL A 75 -1.33 -7.40 -3.75
CA VAL A 75 -2.14 -8.52 -3.31
C VAL A 75 -3.52 -8.42 -3.97
N ASP A 76 -3.95 -9.50 -4.61
CA ASP A 76 -5.27 -9.66 -5.21
C ASP A 76 -5.92 -10.95 -4.65
N TYR A 77 -7.05 -11.36 -5.21
CA TYR A 77 -7.71 -12.61 -4.86
C TYR A 77 -8.11 -13.42 -6.10
N THR A 78 -8.10 -14.74 -5.97
CA THR A 78 -8.57 -15.71 -6.99
C THR A 78 -10.04 -16.03 -6.80
N PHE A 79 -10.42 -16.34 -5.56
CA PHE A 79 -11.78 -16.76 -5.19
C PHE A 79 -12.30 -16.02 -3.97
N ILE A 80 -13.59 -15.73 -3.97
CA ILE A 80 -14.37 -15.44 -2.78
C ILE A 80 -15.35 -16.60 -2.62
N TYR A 81 -15.43 -17.19 -1.45
CA TYR A 81 -16.35 -18.30 -1.20
C TYR A 81 -16.90 -18.28 0.22
N TYR A 82 -17.99 -19.01 0.44
CA TYR A 82 -18.48 -19.32 1.77
C TYR A 82 -18.84 -20.80 1.87
N VAL A 83 -18.92 -21.30 3.09
CA VAL A 83 -19.38 -22.66 3.39
C VAL A 83 -20.81 -22.57 3.92
N ASP A 84 -21.75 -23.31 3.30
CA ASP A 84 -23.13 -23.40 3.79
C ASP A 84 -23.26 -24.35 4.99
N GLU A 85 -24.45 -24.39 5.61
CA GLU A 85 -24.73 -25.24 6.78
C GLU A 85 -24.57 -26.75 6.51
N LYS A 86 -24.55 -27.16 5.23
CA LYS A 86 -24.36 -28.55 4.78
C LYS A 86 -22.90 -28.85 4.45
N GLY A 87 -22.00 -27.87 4.59
CA GLY A 87 -20.59 -28.00 4.28
C GLY A 87 -20.23 -27.76 2.82
N HIS A 88 -21.16 -27.31 1.97
CA HIS A 88 -20.82 -27.03 0.57
C HIS A 88 -20.17 -25.67 0.41
N LYS A 89 -19.12 -25.62 -0.41
CA LYS A 89 -18.41 -24.39 -0.79
C LYS A 89 -19.05 -23.77 -2.03
N HIS A 90 -19.42 -22.50 -1.94
CA HIS A 90 -19.96 -21.71 -3.06
C HIS A 90 -18.92 -20.69 -3.52
N TYR A 91 -18.31 -20.90 -4.70
CA TYR A 91 -17.19 -20.11 -5.18
C TYR A 91 -17.61 -19.03 -6.18
N PHE A 92 -16.97 -17.86 -6.06
CA PHE A 92 -17.08 -16.74 -6.99
C PHE A 92 -15.67 -16.35 -7.43
N SER A 93 -15.35 -16.62 -8.70
CA SER A 93 -13.99 -16.43 -9.25
C SER A 93 -13.81 -15.08 -9.93
N LYS A 94 -12.60 -14.55 -9.88
CA LYS A 94 -12.13 -13.45 -10.73
C LYS A 94 -11.11 -14.00 -11.74
N PRO A 95 -11.12 -13.58 -13.02
CA PRO A 95 -10.05 -13.92 -13.94
C PRO A 95 -8.74 -13.26 -13.48
N VAL A 96 -7.66 -14.04 -13.36
CA VAL A 96 -6.35 -13.58 -12.88
C VAL A 96 -5.33 -13.63 -14.01
N GLY A 97 -4.54 -12.57 -14.15
CA GLY A 97 -3.32 -12.54 -14.98
C GLY A 97 -2.08 -12.69 -14.10
N VAL A 98 -1.06 -13.39 -14.59
CA VAL A 98 0.19 -13.62 -13.84
C VAL A 98 1.26 -12.63 -14.29
N THR A 99 1.85 -11.90 -13.34
CA THR A 99 3.04 -11.06 -13.53
C THR A 99 4.17 -11.65 -12.69
N LEU A 100 5.42 -11.51 -13.14
CA LEU A 100 6.60 -12.05 -12.46
C LEU A 100 7.61 -10.92 -12.24
N THR A 101 7.85 -10.56 -10.98
CA THR A 101 8.80 -9.51 -10.59
C THR A 101 9.87 -10.05 -9.63
N CYS A 102 11.14 -9.69 -9.86
CA CYS A 102 12.25 -10.03 -8.96
C CYS A 102 12.61 -8.83 -8.07
N ARG A 103 12.69 -9.01 -6.75
CA ARG A 103 13.14 -8.01 -5.78
C ARG A 103 14.07 -8.61 -4.72
N TYR A 104 14.96 -7.76 -4.18
CA TYR A 104 15.77 -8.05 -3.00
C TYR A 104 15.08 -7.46 -1.78
N ASP A 105 15.07 -8.20 -0.68
CA ASP A 105 14.37 -7.87 0.55
C ASP A 105 15.35 -8.01 1.72
N ILE A 106 15.34 -7.06 2.65
CA ILE A 106 16.25 -7.00 3.80
C ILE A 106 15.40 -7.13 5.05
N GLN A 107 15.64 -8.17 5.84
CA GLN A 107 15.00 -8.41 7.13
C GLN A 107 15.99 -8.05 8.23
N GLU A 108 15.58 -7.18 9.15
CA GLU A 108 16.41 -6.75 10.28
C GLU A 108 16.06 -7.59 11.51
N GLU A 109 17.08 -8.20 12.11
CA GLU A 109 16.98 -8.95 13.35
C GLU A 109 17.80 -8.25 14.44
N ILE A 110 17.14 -7.88 15.53
CA ILE A 110 17.78 -7.28 16.71
C ILE A 110 17.98 -8.39 17.73
N THR A 111 19.23 -8.81 17.93
CA THR A 111 19.59 -9.71 19.03
C THR A 111 19.89 -8.88 20.28
N ARG A 112 19.07 -9.03 21.31
CA ARG A 112 19.23 -8.36 22.61
C ARG A 112 20.29 -9.07 23.46
N SER A 113 20.78 -8.37 24.48
CA SER A 113 21.82 -8.89 25.38
C SER A 113 21.41 -10.12 26.20
N ASP A 114 20.11 -10.40 26.31
CA ASP A 114 19.54 -11.58 26.96
C ASP A 114 19.38 -12.79 26.00
N GLY A 115 19.81 -12.64 24.74
CA GLY A 115 19.69 -13.68 23.72
C GLY A 115 18.34 -13.71 23.00
N THR A 116 17.39 -12.81 23.31
CA THR A 116 16.14 -12.70 22.55
C THR A 116 16.40 -12.07 21.18
N ILE A 117 15.74 -12.61 20.14
CA ILE A 117 15.81 -12.10 18.77
C ILE A 117 14.48 -11.43 18.47
N GLU A 118 14.51 -10.13 18.18
CA GLU A 118 13.36 -9.38 17.68
C GLU A 118 13.49 -9.20 16.18
N VAL A 119 12.52 -9.74 15.44
CA VAL A 119 12.43 -9.56 13.99
C VAL A 119 11.64 -8.29 13.72
N TYR A 120 12.24 -7.32 13.05
CA TYR A 120 11.52 -6.13 12.61
C TYR A 120 10.61 -6.49 11.43
N ASN A 121 9.30 -6.39 11.64
CA ASN A 121 8.31 -6.52 10.58
C ASN A 121 7.66 -5.15 10.28
N PRO A 122 8.02 -4.48 9.17
CA PRO A 122 7.43 -3.19 8.82
C PRO A 122 5.93 -3.26 8.51
N ALA A 123 5.37 -4.45 8.28
CA ALA A 123 3.93 -4.64 8.06
C ALA A 123 3.09 -4.28 9.29
N VAL A 124 3.69 -4.23 10.49
CA VAL A 124 2.96 -3.87 11.73
C VAL A 124 2.27 -2.51 11.59
N LYS A 125 2.92 -1.55 10.92
CA LYS A 125 2.34 -0.22 10.66
C LYS A 125 1.11 -0.26 9.75
N ILE A 126 1.00 -1.26 8.87
CA ILE A 126 -0.15 -1.42 7.98
C ILE A 126 -1.41 -1.69 8.83
N LYS A 127 -1.29 -2.54 9.86
CA LYS A 127 -2.38 -2.81 10.79
C LYS A 127 -2.80 -1.52 11.49
N ASP A 128 -1.85 -0.76 12.02
CA ASP A 128 -2.14 0.47 12.78
C ASP A 128 -2.73 1.60 11.91
N TRP A 129 -2.37 1.65 10.62
CA TRP A 129 -2.79 2.72 9.72
C TRP A 129 -4.11 2.44 8.99
N ILE A 130 -4.61 1.20 9.04
CA ILE A 130 -5.84 0.84 8.32
C ILE A 130 -7.07 1.54 8.92
N ASP A 131 -7.12 1.69 10.24
CA ASP A 131 -8.22 2.38 10.93
C ASP A 131 -8.18 3.89 10.66
N VAL A 132 -6.98 4.47 10.61
CA VAL A 132 -6.78 5.88 10.26
C VAL A 132 -7.25 6.14 8.82
N ALA A 133 -6.98 5.20 7.91
CA ALA A 133 -7.42 5.29 6.53
C ALA A 133 -8.95 5.30 6.36
N ASP A 134 -9.67 4.65 7.27
CA ASP A 134 -11.14 4.61 7.24
C ASP A 134 -11.77 5.86 7.88
N GLY A 135 -11.10 6.49 8.85
CA GLY A 135 -11.58 7.68 9.55
C GLY A 135 -11.27 9.02 8.88
N ASP A 136 -10.20 9.12 8.09
CA ASP A 136 -9.69 10.40 7.56
C ASP A 136 -9.83 10.51 6.02
N VAL A 137 -10.57 11.52 5.56
CA VAL A 137 -10.86 11.75 4.13
C VAL A 137 -9.59 12.12 3.34
N CYS A 138 -8.66 12.84 3.95
CA CYS A 138 -7.39 13.22 3.35
C CYS A 138 -6.49 12.00 3.18
N VAL A 139 -6.36 11.18 4.22
CA VAL A 139 -5.62 9.91 4.18
C VAL A 139 -6.21 8.98 3.13
N LYS A 140 -7.54 8.81 3.10
CA LYS A 140 -8.22 7.98 2.10
C LYS A 140 -7.94 8.43 0.67
N LYS A 141 -7.91 9.74 0.44
CA LYS A 141 -7.57 10.33 -0.86
C LYS A 141 -6.11 10.04 -1.24
N ILE A 142 -5.18 10.19 -0.30
CA ILE A 142 -3.75 9.89 -0.52
C ILE A 142 -3.57 8.41 -0.87
N LEU A 143 -4.18 7.49 -0.13
CA LEU A 143 -4.10 6.06 -0.43
C LEU A 143 -4.67 5.74 -1.81
N GLY A 144 -5.78 6.37 -2.21
CA GLY A 144 -6.29 6.25 -3.58
C GLY A 144 -5.30 6.68 -4.66
N LEU A 145 -4.54 7.75 -4.42
CA LEU A 145 -3.48 8.20 -5.33
C LEU A 145 -2.31 7.22 -5.38
N ILE A 146 -1.86 6.72 -4.22
CA ILE A 146 -0.78 5.72 -4.12
C ILE A 146 -1.18 4.42 -4.81
N GLN A 147 -2.45 4.03 -4.69
CA GLN A 147 -2.95 2.83 -5.34
C GLN A 147 -2.88 2.96 -6.87
N HIS A 148 -3.24 4.14 -7.38
CA HIS A 148 -3.23 4.43 -8.80
C HIS A 148 -1.81 4.55 -9.38
N ASP A 149 -0.96 5.36 -8.76
CA ASP A 149 0.43 5.56 -9.18
C ASP A 149 1.30 6.09 -8.03
N PHE A 150 2.19 5.25 -7.53
CA PHE A 150 3.24 5.61 -6.56
C PHE A 150 4.66 5.40 -7.11
N SER A 151 4.74 5.13 -8.42
CA SER A 151 5.99 4.75 -9.10
C SER A 151 6.53 5.83 -10.01
N SER A 152 5.74 6.88 -10.27
CA SER A 152 6.14 7.98 -11.14
C SER A 152 6.24 9.31 -10.39
N TRP A 153 6.96 10.26 -11.00
CA TRP A 153 7.01 11.65 -10.55
C TRP A 153 5.62 12.29 -10.48
N GLU A 154 4.75 11.99 -11.45
CA GLU A 154 3.39 12.56 -11.49
C GLU A 154 2.54 12.03 -10.33
N GLY A 155 2.60 10.72 -10.07
CA GLY A 155 1.91 10.07 -8.97
C GLY A 155 2.32 10.63 -7.61
N LEU A 156 3.63 10.68 -7.35
CA LEU A 156 4.19 11.27 -6.13
C LEU A 156 3.83 12.74 -5.98
N TYR A 157 3.82 13.51 -7.08
CA TYR A 157 3.48 14.92 -7.04
C TYR A 157 2.04 15.15 -6.59
N LYS A 158 1.09 14.34 -7.08
CA LYS A 158 -0.31 14.41 -6.64
C LYS A 158 -0.47 14.12 -5.15
N VAL A 159 0.33 13.19 -4.60
CA VAL A 159 0.34 12.92 -3.15
C VAL A 159 0.84 14.13 -2.37
N VAL A 160 1.96 14.72 -2.79
CA VAL A 160 2.52 15.93 -2.18
C VAL A 160 1.54 17.11 -2.27
N GLU A 161 0.84 17.29 -3.38
CA GLU A 161 -0.19 18.33 -3.51
C GLU A 161 -1.31 18.18 -2.48
N VAL A 162 -1.74 16.95 -2.19
CA VAL A 162 -2.76 16.72 -1.15
C VAL A 162 -2.19 17.04 0.23
N LEU A 163 -0.98 16.57 0.53
CA LEU A 163 -0.29 16.81 1.81
C LEU A 163 -0.01 18.30 2.08
N GLN A 164 0.26 19.10 1.03
CA GLN A 164 0.52 20.53 1.16
C GLN A 164 -0.74 21.40 1.13
N LYS A 165 -1.87 20.86 0.68
CA LYS A 165 -3.12 21.62 0.56
C LYS A 165 -3.74 21.87 1.93
N ASP A 166 -3.65 20.91 2.84
CA ASP A 166 -3.95 21.11 4.24
C ASP A 166 -2.69 21.65 4.92
N ASP A 167 -2.67 22.97 5.20
CA ASP A 167 -1.65 23.60 6.06
C ASP A 167 -1.62 23.00 7.49
N GLU A 168 -2.45 21.99 7.75
CA GLU A 168 -2.60 21.22 8.98
C GLU A 168 -1.61 20.04 9.12
N TYR A 169 -0.71 19.81 8.15
CA TYR A 169 0.39 18.83 8.30
C TYR A 169 1.77 19.50 8.48
N PRO A 170 2.13 19.92 9.72
CA PRO A 170 3.39 20.61 10.03
C PRO A 170 4.67 20.01 9.44
N PRO A 171 4.84 18.68 9.30
CA PRO A 171 6.09 18.12 8.79
C PRO A 171 6.44 18.52 7.35
N VAL A 172 5.45 18.84 6.49
CA VAL A 172 5.67 19.17 5.06
C VAL A 172 5.47 20.66 4.75
N THR A 173 4.98 21.45 5.70
CA THR A 173 4.77 22.89 5.55
C THR A 173 6.06 23.67 5.82
N ARG A 174 6.01 25.00 5.67
CA ARG A 174 7.17 25.89 5.89
C ARG A 174 7.69 25.72 7.32
N ASN A 175 8.99 25.42 7.47
CA ASN A 175 9.68 25.06 8.71
C ASN A 175 9.45 23.61 9.20
N GLY A 176 8.70 22.80 8.47
CA GLY A 176 8.54 21.38 8.72
C GLY A 176 9.82 20.58 8.48
N LYS A 177 9.92 19.41 9.13
CA LYS A 177 11.08 18.50 9.04
C LYS A 177 11.45 18.17 7.59
N TYR A 178 10.46 17.97 6.72
CA TYR A 178 10.64 17.54 5.34
C TYR A 178 10.52 18.69 4.32
N TYR A 179 10.41 19.94 4.78
CA TYR A 179 10.17 21.09 3.90
C TYR A 179 11.23 21.23 2.80
N LYS A 180 12.51 21.02 3.14
CA LYS A 180 13.61 21.14 2.17
C LYS A 180 13.53 20.05 1.10
N ASP A 181 13.20 18.83 1.49
CA ASP A 181 13.09 17.69 0.59
C ASP A 181 11.89 17.87 -0.34
N ILE A 182 10.74 18.30 0.19
CA ILE A 182 9.56 18.63 -0.61
C ILE A 182 9.85 19.78 -1.59
N LYS A 183 10.61 20.79 -1.17
CA LYS A 183 11.02 21.89 -2.07
C LYS A 183 11.92 21.38 -3.20
N LEU A 184 12.89 20.52 -2.90
CA LEU A 184 13.78 19.92 -3.91
C LEU A 184 13.00 18.99 -4.84
N PHE A 185 12.10 18.18 -4.29
CA PHE A 185 11.18 17.32 -5.02
C PHE A 185 10.37 18.16 -6.03
N ASN A 186 9.69 19.21 -5.56
CA ASN A 186 8.88 20.08 -6.42
C ASN A 186 9.73 20.77 -7.50
N HIS A 187 10.95 21.21 -7.19
CA HIS A 187 11.83 21.82 -8.18
C HIS A 187 12.29 20.80 -9.24
N THR A 188 12.59 19.57 -8.81
CA THR A 188 12.98 18.48 -9.70
C THR A 188 11.82 18.04 -10.59
N ALA A 189 10.67 17.72 -9.98
CA ALA A 189 9.46 17.23 -10.65
C ALA A 189 8.94 18.19 -11.74
N ASN A 190 9.09 19.51 -11.52
CA ASN A 190 8.64 20.52 -12.47
C ASN A 190 9.69 20.90 -13.53
N SER A 191 10.92 20.40 -13.47
CA SER A 191 11.99 20.80 -14.39
C SER A 191 12.16 19.82 -15.55
N TYR A 192 11.77 20.23 -16.77
CA TYR A 192 12.03 19.46 -17.98
C TYR A 192 13.53 19.28 -18.27
N LEU A 193 14.38 20.25 -17.89
CA LEU A 193 15.83 20.08 -18.00
C LEU A 193 16.37 18.96 -17.09
N ALA A 194 15.75 18.73 -15.93
CA ALA A 194 16.15 17.67 -15.01
C ALA A 194 15.55 16.30 -15.39
N LEU A 195 14.27 16.24 -15.77
CA LEU A 195 13.53 14.98 -15.91
C LEU A 195 13.05 14.66 -17.34
N LYS A 196 13.20 15.57 -18.29
CA LYS A 196 12.73 15.44 -19.68
C LYS A 196 11.25 15.06 -19.73
N GLU A 197 10.88 14.00 -20.43
CA GLU A 197 9.49 13.55 -20.63
C GLU A 197 8.78 13.17 -19.32
N LYS A 198 9.54 12.94 -18.24
CA LYS A 198 8.99 12.62 -16.91
C LYS A 198 8.67 13.86 -16.07
N ALA A 199 9.02 15.05 -16.54
CA ALA A 199 8.68 16.29 -15.84
C ALA A 199 7.17 16.58 -15.92
N ARG A 200 6.61 17.15 -14.85
CA ARG A 200 5.21 17.60 -14.81
C ARG A 200 4.92 18.68 -15.85
N HIS A 201 5.91 19.53 -16.12
CA HIS A 201 5.78 20.65 -17.04
C HIS A 201 6.87 20.58 -18.11
N ALA A 202 6.48 20.82 -19.36
CA ALA A 202 7.41 20.87 -20.50
C ALA A 202 8.11 22.23 -20.66
N LYS A 203 7.80 23.20 -19.79
CA LYS A 203 8.39 24.55 -19.84
C LYS A 203 9.70 24.60 -19.07
N ASN A 204 10.63 25.42 -19.55
CA ASN A 204 11.93 25.67 -18.93
C ASN A 204 11.98 27.09 -18.38
N ASP A 205 11.01 27.44 -17.54
CA ASP A 205 10.89 28.81 -17.00
C ASP A 205 11.91 29.09 -15.87
N THR A 206 12.58 28.04 -15.37
CA THR A 206 13.59 28.13 -14.30
C THR A 206 14.76 27.18 -14.56
N ASN A 207 15.93 27.52 -14.03
CA ASN A 207 17.09 26.63 -14.02
C ASN A 207 16.76 25.34 -13.24
N PRO A 208 17.26 24.18 -13.66
CA PRO A 208 17.09 22.94 -12.90
C PRO A 208 17.83 23.03 -11.55
N PRO A 209 17.45 22.21 -10.56
CA PRO A 209 18.24 22.06 -9.35
C PRO A 209 19.65 21.53 -9.68
N GLU A 210 20.67 22.00 -8.95
CA GLU A 210 22.07 21.54 -9.14
C GLU A 210 22.22 20.04 -8.93
N LYS A 211 21.46 19.49 -7.97
CA LYS A 211 21.37 18.07 -7.66
C LYS A 211 19.91 17.65 -7.70
N PRO A 212 19.38 17.28 -8.88
CA PRO A 212 18.04 16.75 -8.99
C PRO A 212 17.85 15.55 -8.04
N MET A 213 16.68 15.47 -7.41
CA MET A 213 16.33 14.31 -6.58
C MET A 213 16.13 13.09 -7.49
N GLU A 214 16.69 11.94 -7.11
CA GLU A 214 16.39 10.70 -7.82
C GLU A 214 15.04 10.15 -7.37
N LEU A 215 14.33 9.47 -8.28
CA LEU A 215 12.99 8.95 -8.02
C LEU A 215 12.95 8.00 -6.80
N ILE A 216 13.99 7.20 -6.60
CA ILE A 216 14.08 6.31 -5.43
C ILE A 216 14.14 7.08 -4.11
N TYR A 217 14.79 8.25 -4.09
CA TYR A 217 14.79 9.12 -2.90
C TYR A 217 13.47 9.85 -2.73
N ALA A 218 12.75 10.14 -3.82
CA ALA A 218 11.43 10.74 -3.76
C ALA A 218 10.35 9.78 -3.19
N GLN A 219 10.58 8.48 -3.25
CA GLN A 219 9.64 7.45 -2.78
C GLN A 219 9.83 7.07 -1.30
N ASN A 220 10.98 7.36 -0.70
CA ASN A 220 11.34 7.00 0.67
C ASN A 220 11.22 8.19 1.63
#